data_AF-A0A171BBR9-F1
#
_entry.id   AF-A0A171BBR9-F1
#
_cell.length_a   1.000
_cell.length_b   1.000
_cell.length_c   1.000
_cell.angle_alpha   90.00
_cell.angle_beta   90.00
_cell.angle_gamma   90.00
#
_symmetry.space_group_name_H-M   'P 1'
#
loop_
_entity.id
_entity.type
_entity.pdbx_description
1 polymer ?
#
loop_
_entity_poly.entity_id
_entity_poly.type
_entity_poly.pdbx_seq_one_letter_code
_entity_poly.pdbx_strand_id
1 'polypeptide(L)'
;MSNGQKLLVSMTKPPSHLEASHPVSVGQTRAWQQEYKDGFYGDQDYPGKYVVNVQIHGDAAIMGQGVSQETTLMSHLPHFNIGGAIHLIVNNQLGFTTPWHCSRGTRYCSDIAKVISAPVLHVNGECPEE
;
A
#
# COMPACT_ATOMS: atom_id res chain seq x y z
N MET A 1 -16.04 10.48 -13.04
CA MET A 1 -15.20 11.69 -13.00
C MET A 1 -15.80 12.72 -13.96
N SER A 2 -15.77 14.01 -13.61
CA SER A 2 -16.47 15.11 -14.30
C SER A 2 -16.07 15.34 -15.77
N ASN A 3 -15.04 14.64 -16.25
CA ASN A 3 -14.45 14.73 -17.59
C ASN A 3 -14.76 13.50 -18.49
N GLY A 4 -15.63 12.57 -18.07
CA GLY A 4 -16.03 11.41 -18.88
C GLY A 4 -15.01 10.26 -18.96
N GLN A 5 -13.86 10.37 -18.29
CA GLN A 5 -12.90 9.29 -18.19
C GLN A 5 -13.44 8.15 -17.30
N LYS A 6 -13.27 6.92 -17.76
CA LYS A 6 -13.64 5.71 -17.02
C LYS A 6 -12.41 5.18 -16.27
N LEU A 7 -12.56 4.98 -14.96
CA LEU A 7 -11.57 4.33 -14.12
C LEU A 7 -12.15 3.00 -13.63
N LEU A 8 -11.44 1.90 -13.87
CA LEU A 8 -11.78 0.61 -13.29
C LEU A 8 -11.23 0.56 -11.86
N VAL A 9 -12.11 0.36 -10.89
CA VAL A 9 -11.74 0.11 -9.50
C VAL A 9 -12.14 -1.32 -9.16
N SER A 10 -11.21 -2.08 -8.60
CA SER A 10 -11.48 -3.45 -8.14
C SER A 10 -10.71 -3.71 -6.85
N MET A 11 -11.35 -4.44 -5.96
CA MET A 11 -10.89 -4.69 -4.59
C MET A 11 -10.61 -6.18 -4.42
N THR A 12 -9.38 -6.50 -4.01
CA THR A 12 -9.02 -7.86 -3.60
C THR A 12 -9.85 -8.26 -2.38
N LYS A 13 -10.29 -9.52 -2.28
CA LYS A 13 -11.07 -10.03 -1.14
C LYS A 13 -10.12 -10.47 -0.02
N PRO A 14 -10.03 -9.76 1.12
CA PRO A 14 -9.13 -10.16 2.20
C PRO A 14 -9.77 -11.22 3.12
N PRO A 15 -8.98 -12.12 3.72
CA PRO A 15 -9.41 -12.85 4.91
C PRO A 15 -9.44 -11.92 6.13
N SER A 16 -9.87 -12.42 7.29
CA SER A 16 -9.76 -11.70 8.57
C SER A 16 -8.32 -11.52 9.07
N HIS A 17 -7.37 -12.29 8.53
CA HIS A 17 -5.95 -12.16 8.84
C HIS A 17 -5.44 -10.86 8.24
N LEU A 18 -5.25 -9.86 9.10
CA LEU A 18 -4.84 -8.52 8.70
C LEU A 18 -3.56 -8.57 7.86
N GLU A 19 -3.42 -7.65 6.91
CA GLU A 19 -2.28 -7.49 6.02
C GLU A 19 -2.03 -8.65 5.01
N ALA A 20 -2.59 -9.85 5.22
CA ALA A 20 -2.34 -11.02 4.37
C ALA A 20 -2.73 -10.83 2.89
N SER A 21 -3.67 -9.93 2.61
CA SER A 21 -4.13 -9.63 1.25
C SER A 21 -3.27 -8.62 0.50
N HIS A 22 -2.37 -7.89 1.16
CA HIS A 22 -1.54 -6.87 0.51
C HIS A 22 -0.62 -7.45 -0.57
N PRO A 23 0.18 -8.51 -0.33
CA PRO A 23 0.98 -9.12 -1.39
C PRO A 23 0.11 -9.70 -2.52
N VAL A 24 -1.09 -10.21 -2.20
CA VAL A 24 -2.06 -10.67 -3.21
C VAL A 24 -2.48 -9.51 -4.11
N SER A 25 -2.78 -8.35 -3.53
CA SER A 25 -3.16 -7.15 -4.29
C SER A 25 -2.02 -6.64 -5.18
N VAL A 26 -0.76 -6.71 -4.72
CA VAL A 26 0.42 -6.37 -5.52
C VAL A 26 0.58 -7.33 -6.70
N GLY A 27 0.45 -8.64 -6.46
CA GLY A 27 0.48 -9.65 -7.53
C GLY A 27 -0.66 -9.45 -8.54
N GLN A 28 -1.87 -9.14 -8.08
CA GLN A 28 -3.00 -8.81 -8.95
C GLN A 28 -2.73 -7.56 -9.80
N THR A 29 -2.16 -6.52 -9.19
CA THR A 29 -1.75 -5.29 -9.90
C THR A 29 -0.72 -5.61 -10.98
N ARG A 30 0.28 -6.42 -10.65
CA ARG A 30 1.31 -6.87 -11.60
C ARG A 30 0.70 -7.64 -12.78
N ALA A 31 -0.27 -8.50 -12.53
CA ALA A 31 -0.99 -9.22 -13.58
C ALA A 31 -1.78 -8.26 -14.49
N TRP A 32 -2.43 -7.23 -13.94
CA TRP A 32 -3.07 -6.19 -14.75
C TRP A 32 -2.07 -5.34 -15.53
N GLN A 33 -0.91 -5.02 -14.98
CA GLN A 33 0.15 -4.33 -15.73
C GLN A 33 0.58 -5.14 -16.96
N GLN A 34 0.65 -6.47 -16.83
CA GLN A 34 0.93 -7.36 -17.96
C GLN A 34 -0.20 -7.36 -19.00
N GLU A 35 -1.46 -7.41 -18.55
CA GLU A 35 -2.64 -7.38 -19.42
C GLU A 35 -2.72 -6.08 -20.21
N TYR A 36 -2.52 -4.93 -19.54
CA TYR A 36 -2.62 -3.60 -20.13
C TYR A 36 -1.32 -3.08 -20.75
N LYS A 37 -0.26 -3.90 -20.83
CA LYS A 37 1.06 -3.53 -21.38
C LYS A 37 1.64 -2.27 -20.71
N ASP A 38 1.54 -2.22 -19.38
CA ASP A 38 2.08 -1.14 -18.54
C ASP A 38 3.51 -1.46 -18.08
N GLY A 39 4.37 -0.44 -18.06
CA GLY A 39 5.75 -0.55 -17.58
C GLY A 39 6.58 -1.56 -18.37
N PHE A 40 7.24 -2.44 -17.62
CA PHE A 40 8.12 -3.50 -18.14
C PHE A 40 7.43 -4.52 -19.07
N TYR A 41 6.10 -4.49 -19.21
CA TYR A 41 5.35 -5.34 -20.14
C TYR A 41 4.91 -4.61 -21.42
N GLY A 42 5.21 -3.32 -21.54
CA GLY A 42 5.00 -2.50 -22.73
C GLY A 42 6.24 -1.68 -23.08
N ASP A 43 6.04 -0.52 -23.71
CA ASP A 43 7.11 0.34 -24.21
C ASP A 43 7.56 1.41 -23.19
N GLN A 44 7.44 1.15 -21.88
CA GLN A 44 7.81 2.11 -20.83
C GLN A 44 8.95 1.60 -19.96
N ASP A 45 9.82 2.50 -19.53
CA ASP A 45 10.97 2.17 -18.66
C ASP A 45 10.56 1.93 -17.19
N TYR A 46 9.33 2.28 -16.81
CA TYR A 46 8.84 2.15 -15.43
C TYR A 46 7.33 1.85 -15.37
N PRO A 47 6.88 0.94 -14.49
CA PRO A 47 5.46 0.61 -14.29
C PRO A 47 4.68 1.68 -13.54
N GLY A 48 3.35 1.58 -13.57
CA GLY A 48 2.43 2.45 -12.81
C GLY A 48 1.81 3.57 -13.64
N LYS A 49 1.91 3.52 -14.98
CA LYS A 49 1.33 4.54 -15.86
C LYS A 49 -0.17 4.36 -16.02
N TYR A 50 -0.64 3.12 -16.08
CA TYR A 50 -2.05 2.80 -16.34
C TYR A 50 -2.70 2.04 -15.19
N VAL A 51 -1.91 1.29 -14.41
CA VAL A 51 -2.40 0.47 -13.31
C VAL A 51 -1.68 0.85 -12.02
N VAL A 52 -2.44 1.28 -11.01
CA VAL A 52 -1.94 1.67 -9.69
C VAL A 52 -2.51 0.77 -8.60
N ASN A 53 -1.76 0.58 -7.52
CA ASN A 53 -2.18 -0.17 -6.33
C ASN A 53 -2.39 0.77 -5.14
N VAL A 54 -3.48 0.55 -4.41
CA VAL A 54 -3.78 1.28 -3.17
C VAL A 54 -3.97 0.27 -2.05
N GLN A 55 -3.24 0.44 -0.95
CA GLN A 55 -3.30 -0.43 0.22
C GLN A 55 -3.78 0.37 1.42
N ILE A 56 -4.77 -0.18 2.13
CA ILE A 56 -5.32 0.40 3.35
C ILE A 56 -4.90 -0.49 4.51
N HIS A 57 -4.42 0.14 5.59
CA HIS A 57 -3.86 -0.52 6.75
C HIS A 57 -4.46 0.04 8.05
N GLY A 58 -4.46 -0.79 9.10
CA GLY A 58 -4.57 -0.30 10.48
C GLY A 58 -3.19 -0.02 11.08
N ASP A 59 -3.08 0.95 11.98
CA ASP A 59 -1.79 1.37 12.58
C ASP A 59 -1.10 0.26 13.38
N ALA A 60 -1.85 -0.56 14.11
CA ALA A 60 -1.29 -1.69 14.85
C ALA A 60 -0.92 -2.85 13.91
N ALA A 61 -1.71 -3.08 12.87
CA ALA A 61 -1.54 -4.21 11.96
C ALA A 61 -0.29 -4.07 11.09
N ILE A 62 -0.09 -2.90 10.48
CA ILE A 62 1.04 -2.64 9.58
C ILE A 62 2.40 -2.79 10.29
N MET A 63 2.47 -2.47 11.58
CA MET A 63 3.68 -2.63 12.39
C MET A 63 3.82 -4.04 12.99
N GLY A 64 2.70 -4.75 13.19
CA GLY A 64 2.67 -6.03 13.89
C GLY A 64 2.73 -7.26 12.98
N GLN A 65 2.46 -7.13 11.68
CA GLN A 65 2.48 -8.25 10.73
C GLN A 65 3.71 -8.18 9.83
N GLY A 66 4.56 -9.22 9.88
CA GLY A 66 5.79 -9.30 9.08
C GLY A 66 5.55 -9.25 7.56
N VAL A 67 4.39 -9.72 7.10
CA VAL A 67 4.01 -9.69 5.67
C VAL A 67 3.97 -8.27 5.10
N SER A 68 3.65 -7.25 5.92
CA SER A 68 3.67 -5.84 5.49
C SER A 68 5.11 -5.40 5.19
N GLN A 69 6.07 -5.82 6.03
CA GLN A 69 7.50 -5.52 5.83
C GLN A 69 8.08 -6.28 4.63
N GLU A 70 7.76 -7.56 4.50
CA GLU A 70 8.17 -8.39 3.35
C GLU A 70 7.67 -7.77 2.04
N THR A 71 6.38 -7.39 1.98
CA THR A 71 5.78 -6.76 0.80
C THR A 71 6.43 -5.40 0.49
N THR A 72 6.72 -4.61 1.52
CA THR A 72 7.40 -3.31 1.37
C THR A 72 8.81 -3.49 0.81
N LEU A 73 9.59 -4.46 1.31
CA LEU A 73 10.95 -4.75 0.83
C LEU A 73 10.97 -5.22 -0.63
N MET A 74 9.90 -5.88 -1.09
CA MET A 74 9.78 -6.34 -2.48
C MET A 74 9.45 -5.22 -3.48
N SER A 75 9.07 -4.03 -3.01
CA SER A 75 8.61 -2.90 -3.85
C SER A 75 9.58 -2.50 -4.96
N HIS A 76 10.89 -2.64 -4.77
CA HIS A 76 11.92 -2.28 -5.75
C HIS A 76 12.51 -3.49 -6.49
N LEU A 77 12.12 -4.72 -6.15
CA LEU A 77 12.72 -5.90 -6.75
C LEU A 77 12.26 -6.09 -8.21
N PRO A 78 13.16 -6.51 -9.12
CA PRO A 78 12.76 -6.93 -10.45
C PRO A 78 11.66 -7.98 -10.41
N HIS A 79 10.74 -7.92 -11.37
CA HIS A 79 9.57 -8.81 -11.49
C HIS A 79 8.49 -8.68 -10.40
N PHE A 80 8.76 -7.97 -9.29
CA PHE A 80 7.77 -7.65 -8.24
C PHE A 80 7.37 -6.17 -8.22
N ASN A 81 8.28 -5.28 -8.61
CA ASN A 81 8.05 -3.84 -8.62
C ASN A 81 6.87 -3.47 -9.55
N ILE A 82 5.82 -2.88 -8.97
CA ILE A 82 4.62 -2.38 -9.67
C ILE A 82 4.60 -0.86 -9.86
N GLY A 83 5.70 -0.16 -9.59
CA GLY A 83 5.81 1.30 -9.74
C GLY A 83 5.48 2.06 -8.46
N GLY A 84 5.44 1.35 -7.33
CA GLY A 84 4.99 1.85 -6.04
C GLY A 84 3.52 1.51 -5.76
N ALA A 85 3.19 1.41 -4.48
CA ALA A 85 1.82 1.34 -3.99
C ALA A 85 1.53 2.59 -3.15
N ILE A 86 0.30 3.07 -3.20
CA ILE A 86 -0.17 4.16 -2.33
C ILE A 86 -0.66 3.53 -1.05
N HIS A 87 -0.06 3.89 0.08
CA HIS A 87 -0.41 3.35 1.39
C HIS A 87 -1.21 4.37 2.19
N LEU A 88 -2.42 3.99 2.60
CA LEU A 88 -3.25 4.75 3.55
C LEU A 88 -3.27 3.99 4.88
N ILE A 89 -2.66 4.58 5.92
CA ILE A 89 -2.72 4.03 7.26
C ILE A 89 -3.83 4.77 8.03
N VAL A 90 -4.90 4.07 8.35
CA VAL A 90 -5.96 4.60 9.21
C VAL A 90 -5.47 4.54 10.65
N ASN A 91 -4.84 5.63 11.09
CA ASN A 91 -4.22 5.73 12.40
C ASN A 91 -5.18 6.27 13.46
N ASN A 92 -6.05 5.39 13.96
CA ASN A 92 -6.94 5.68 15.09
C ASN A 92 -6.25 5.56 16.47
N GLN A 93 -4.92 5.34 16.48
CA GLN A 93 -4.06 5.28 17.66
C GLN A 93 -4.31 4.08 18.60
N LEU A 94 -5.05 3.05 18.15
CA LEU A 94 -5.46 1.92 18.98
C LEU A 94 -5.63 0.63 18.17
N GLY A 95 -4.94 -0.44 18.58
CA GLY A 95 -5.17 -1.79 18.08
C GLY A 95 -6.04 -2.60 19.04
N PHE A 96 -7.36 -2.62 18.82
CA PHE A 96 -8.34 -3.21 19.74
C PHE A 96 -8.24 -2.60 21.15
N THR A 97 -7.54 -3.24 22.10
CA THR A 97 -7.28 -2.69 23.44
C THR A 97 -5.83 -2.23 23.63
N THR A 98 -4.97 -2.45 22.65
CA THR A 98 -3.54 -2.16 22.72
C THR A 98 -3.27 -0.72 22.26
N PRO A 99 -2.83 0.18 23.15
CA PRO A 99 -2.49 1.55 22.76
C PRO A 99 -1.22 1.58 21.91
N TRP A 100 -1.06 2.68 21.17
CA TRP A 100 0.03 2.85 20.21
C TRP A 100 1.45 2.61 20.74
N HIS A 101 1.72 2.93 22.01
CA HIS A 101 3.05 2.77 22.64
C HIS A 101 3.34 1.32 23.05
N CYS A 102 2.34 0.43 22.99
CA CYS A 102 2.48 -1.00 23.20
C CYS A 102 2.41 -1.80 21.89
N SER A 103 2.04 -1.19 20.76
CA SER A 103 1.89 -1.89 19.48
C SER A 103 3.12 -1.81 18.56
N ARG A 104 4.07 -0.91 18.85
CA ARG A 104 5.26 -0.69 18.00
C ARG A 104 6.45 -0.15 18.79
N GLY A 105 7.66 -0.38 18.27
CA GLY A 105 8.91 0.09 18.85
C GLY A 105 9.40 1.46 18.35
N THR A 106 8.61 2.14 17.51
CA THR A 106 8.98 3.42 16.88
C THR A 106 7.90 4.46 17.08
N ARG A 107 8.18 5.74 16.74
CA ARG A 107 7.25 6.85 16.98
C ARG A 107 5.98 6.71 16.13
N TYR A 108 6.13 6.44 14.84
CA TYR A 108 5.02 6.45 13.89
C TYR A 108 4.76 5.05 13.33
N CYS A 109 3.48 4.71 13.11
CA CYS A 109 3.10 3.48 12.40
C CYS A 109 3.54 3.47 10.92
N SER A 110 3.88 4.64 10.37
CA SER A 110 4.47 4.78 9.04
C SER A 110 5.97 4.51 8.98
N ASP A 111 6.65 4.25 10.12
CA ASP A 111 8.11 4.09 10.13
C ASP A 111 8.59 2.87 9.34
N ILE A 112 7.72 1.92 9.01
CA ILE A 112 7.98 0.83 8.08
C ILE A 112 8.43 1.33 6.69
N ALA A 113 7.91 2.48 6.25
CA ALA A 113 8.24 3.09 4.95
C ALA A 113 9.72 3.52 4.86
N LYS A 114 10.38 3.75 6.01
CA LYS A 114 11.79 4.16 6.07
C LYS A 114 12.73 3.07 5.55
N VAL A 115 12.32 1.80 5.59
CA VAL A 115 13.13 0.67 5.12
C VAL A 115 13.45 0.78 3.63
N ILE A 116 12.56 1.39 2.85
CA ILE A 116 12.75 1.65 1.42
C ILE A 116 12.91 3.14 1.09
N SER A 117 13.08 3.99 2.10
CA SER A 117 13.13 5.46 1.95
C SER A 117 11.91 6.05 1.21
N ALA A 118 10.72 5.47 1.41
CA ALA A 118 9.49 6.00 0.81
C ALA A 118 9.06 7.31 1.50
N PRO A 119 8.48 8.27 0.75
CA PRO A 119 7.96 9.51 1.31
C PRO A 119 6.77 9.23 2.23
N VAL A 120 6.65 10.01 3.30
CA VAL A 120 5.58 9.87 4.30
C VAL A 120 4.93 11.22 4.53
N LEU A 121 3.60 11.25 4.46
CA LEU A 121 2.77 12.40 4.79
C LEU A 121 1.89 12.05 5.99
N HIS A 122 1.87 12.92 7.00
CA HIS A 122 0.93 12.83 8.12
C HIS A 122 -0.05 13.98 8.00
N VAL A 123 -1.34 13.65 7.96
CA VAL A 123 -2.45 14.61 7.82
C VAL A 123 -3.38 14.44 9.03
N ASN A 124 -3.97 15.55 9.47
CA ASN A 124 -4.99 15.51 10.51
C ASN A 124 -6.34 15.08 9.90
N GLY A 125 -6.85 13.91 10.29
CA GLY A 125 -8.14 13.40 9.81
C GLY A 125 -9.35 14.25 10.20
N GLU A 126 -9.20 15.19 11.15
CA GLU A 126 -10.23 16.18 11.49
C GLU A 126 -10.26 17.39 10.52
N CYS A 127 -9.29 17.51 9.62
CA CYS A 127 -9.19 18.55 8.59
C CYS A 127 -9.28 17.92 7.18
N PRO A 128 -10.48 17.61 6.64
CA PRO A 128 -10.63 16.83 5.40
C PRO A 128 -10.08 17.49 4.12
N GLU A 129 -9.81 18.79 4.15
CA GLU A 129 -9.31 19.56 3.00
C GLU A 129 -7.77 19.68 2.97
N GLU A 130 -7.07 19.25 4.02
CA GLU A 130 -5.59 19.16 4.07
C GLU A 130 -5.05 17.96 3.27
#